data_AF-A0A969HT31-F1
#
_entry.id   AF-A0A969HT31-F1
#
_cell.length_a   1.000
_cell.length_b   1.000
_cell.length_c   1.000
_cell.angle_alpha   90.00
_cell.angle_beta   90.00
_cell.angle_gamma   90.00
#
_symmetry.space_group_name_H-M   'P 1'
#
loop_
_entity.id
_entity.type
_entity.pdbx_description
1 polymer ?
#
loop_
_entity_poly.entity_id
_entity_poly.type
_entity_poly.pdbx_seq_one_letter_code
_entity_poly.pdbx_strand_id
1 'polypeptide(L)'
;MYILLNPGHIDINQVRMAIDDQGQLANYDNSFSVLSGFSLEKNLLLSEAGLLLGQPDGPVSDALRNETGLRNRDFTVKNPLKQIYKPGESFLQTISVFEDIPDNSEQIGLEVTQKTYAWNESDLTRVIIVEYQIKNLLQKKPG
;
A
#
# COMPACT_ATOMS: atom_id res chain seq x y z
N MET A 1 11.32 16.88 -16.96
CA MET A 1 10.66 16.19 -15.82
C MET A 1 10.77 14.70 -16.10
N TYR A 2 11.49 13.96 -15.26
CA TYR A 2 11.67 12.51 -15.44
C TYR A 2 10.69 11.79 -14.51
N ILE A 3 9.82 10.97 -15.08
CA ILE A 3 8.96 10.05 -14.33
C ILE A 3 9.71 8.73 -14.29
N LEU A 4 10.18 8.32 -13.10
CA LEU A 4 10.76 7.00 -12.91
C LEU A 4 9.60 5.99 -12.83
N LEU A 5 9.43 5.17 -13.87
CA LEU A 5 8.41 4.11 -13.91
C LEU A 5 8.98 2.84 -13.29
N ASN A 6 8.54 2.49 -12.08
CA ASN A 6 8.70 1.15 -11.53
C ASN A 6 7.41 0.82 -10.75
N PRO A 7 6.71 -0.30 -11.03
CA PRO A 7 5.43 -0.69 -10.41
C PRO A 7 5.49 -1.00 -8.90
N GLY A 8 6.16 -0.16 -8.10
CA GLY A 8 6.28 -0.24 -6.64
C GLY A 8 6.67 1.08 -5.96
N HIS A 9 6.59 2.23 -6.67
CA HIS A 9 6.82 3.53 -6.04
C HIS A 9 6.11 4.66 -6.81
N ILE A 10 5.77 5.72 -6.10
CA ILE A 10 5.15 6.94 -6.62
C ILE A 10 6.09 8.11 -6.30
N ASP A 11 6.49 8.83 -7.35
CA ASP A 11 7.27 10.06 -7.23
C ASP A 11 6.57 11.17 -8.02
N ILE A 12 6.00 12.15 -7.30
CA ILE A 12 5.27 13.26 -7.90
C ILE A 12 5.61 14.57 -7.18
N ASN A 13 6.21 15.50 -7.94
CA ASN A 13 6.53 16.85 -7.52
C ASN A 13 7.39 16.91 -6.25
N GLN A 14 6.74 17.18 -5.12
CA GLN A 14 7.37 17.44 -3.83
C GLN A 14 7.26 16.24 -2.91
N VAL A 15 6.44 15.24 -3.26
CA VAL A 15 6.23 14.02 -2.47
C VAL A 15 6.74 12.79 -3.18
N ARG A 16 7.33 11.90 -2.39
CA ARG A 16 7.81 10.61 -2.85
C ARG A 16 7.44 9.53 -1.84
N MET A 17 6.88 8.42 -2.32
CA MET A 17 6.52 7.28 -1.49
C MET A 17 6.70 5.94 -2.20
N ALA A 18 7.35 4.97 -1.55
CA ALA A 18 7.30 3.58 -1.97
C ALA A 18 5.94 2.95 -1.61
N ILE A 19 5.38 2.13 -2.49
CA ILE A 19 4.11 1.41 -2.26
C ILE A 19 4.20 0.00 -2.83
N ASP A 20 3.59 -0.99 -2.19
CA ASP A 20 3.56 -2.37 -2.71
C ASP A 20 2.14 -2.88 -2.97
N ASP A 21 2.02 -4.16 -3.32
CA ASP A 21 0.76 -4.87 -3.52
C ASP A 21 0.30 -5.72 -2.32
N GLN A 22 0.88 -5.50 -1.13
CA GLN A 22 0.56 -6.22 0.10
C GLN A 22 0.33 -5.27 1.30
N GLY A 23 0.06 -3.99 1.03
CA GLY A 23 -0.31 -3.02 2.05
C GLY A 23 0.86 -2.33 2.73
N GLN A 24 2.10 -2.56 2.33
CA GLN A 24 3.25 -1.78 2.79
C GLN A 24 3.32 -0.44 2.05
N LEU A 25 3.63 0.59 2.83
CA LEU A 25 3.82 1.96 2.39
C LEU A 25 5.15 2.48 2.91
N ALA A 26 5.73 3.45 2.22
CA ALA A 26 6.90 4.17 2.68
C ALA A 26 8.08 3.26 3.09
N ASN A 27 8.19 2.06 2.53
CA ASN A 27 9.27 1.13 2.87
C ASN A 27 10.60 1.74 2.43
N TYR A 28 11.44 2.15 3.38
CA TYR A 28 12.73 2.80 3.14
C TYR A 28 13.89 1.83 3.28
N ASP A 29 14.78 1.84 2.29
CA ASP A 29 16.07 1.16 2.35
C ASP A 29 17.10 1.98 1.55
N ASN A 30 18.16 2.43 2.22
CA ASN A 30 19.21 3.24 1.61
C ASN A 30 20.02 2.49 0.53
N SER A 31 19.90 1.17 0.47
CA SER A 31 20.56 0.31 -0.52
C SER A 31 19.73 0.16 -1.80
N PHE A 32 18.44 0.52 -1.77
CA PHE A 32 17.53 0.34 -2.89
C PHE A 32 16.77 1.64 -3.19
N SER A 33 17.07 2.25 -4.34
CA SER A 33 16.47 3.53 -4.75
C SER A 33 14.94 3.53 -4.84
N VAL A 34 14.33 2.35 -4.97
CA VAL A 34 12.87 2.14 -5.06
C VAL A 34 12.20 2.15 -3.69
N LEU A 35 12.96 1.83 -2.64
CA LEU A 35 12.53 1.84 -1.24
C LEU A 35 12.78 3.23 -0.64
N SER A 36 11.90 4.16 -1.00
CA SER A 36 12.14 5.61 -0.86
C SER A 36 11.51 6.27 0.37
N GLY A 37 10.97 5.50 1.33
CA GLY A 37 10.31 6.11 2.48
C GLY A 37 9.05 6.88 2.07
N PHE A 38 8.56 7.76 2.93
CA PHE A 38 7.74 8.92 2.56
C PHE A 38 8.59 10.16 2.78
N SER A 39 8.78 10.94 1.72
CA SER A 39 9.60 12.16 1.75
C SER A 39 8.85 13.35 1.20
N LEU A 40 9.06 14.52 1.83
CA LEU A 40 8.60 15.82 1.34
C LEU A 40 9.82 16.70 1.05
N GLU A 41 9.95 17.19 -0.18
CA GLU A 41 11.07 18.03 -0.63
C GLU A 41 12.44 17.42 -0.31
N LYS A 42 12.55 16.08 -0.43
CA LYS A 42 13.73 15.24 -0.11
C LYS A 42 14.01 15.04 1.39
N ASN A 43 13.20 15.59 2.28
CA ASN A 43 13.27 15.29 3.70
C ASN A 43 12.48 14.00 3.96
N LEU A 44 13.17 12.96 4.44
CA LEU A 44 12.54 11.70 4.85
C LEU A 44 11.71 11.95 6.11
N LEU A 45 10.41 11.69 6.04
CA LEU A 45 9.46 11.88 7.12
C LEU A 45 9.02 10.55 7.75
N LEU A 46 8.85 9.49 6.95
CA LEU A 46 8.52 8.14 7.41
C LEU A 46 9.37 7.10 6.68
N SER A 47 9.90 6.13 7.41
CA SER A 47 10.75 5.06 6.86
C SER A 47 10.04 3.73 6.64
N GLU A 48 8.85 3.57 7.22
CA GLU A 48 7.96 2.43 6.99
C GLU A 48 6.55 2.80 7.48
N ALA A 49 5.53 2.33 6.79
CA ALA A 49 4.12 2.41 7.17
C ALA A 49 3.36 1.27 6.47
N GLY A 50 2.09 1.08 6.81
CA GLY A 50 1.23 0.19 6.04
C GLY A 50 -0.03 -0.20 6.75
N LEU A 51 -0.74 -1.15 6.15
CA LEU A 51 -2.04 -1.62 6.61
C LEU A 51 -1.89 -2.75 7.63
N LEU A 52 -2.58 -2.59 8.76
CA LEU A 52 -2.73 -3.59 9.80
C LEU A 52 -4.23 -3.77 10.07
N LEU A 53 -4.72 -5.00 9.92
CA LEU A 53 -6.12 -5.35 10.14
C LEU A 53 -6.19 -6.42 11.22
N GLY A 54 -7.10 -6.28 12.18
CA GLY A 54 -7.24 -7.25 13.26
C GLY A 54 -8.69 -7.50 13.64
N GLN A 55 -8.93 -8.65 14.24
CA GLN A 55 -10.18 -8.96 14.91
C GLN A 55 -10.09 -8.67 16.42
N PRO A 56 -11.21 -8.34 17.09
CA PRO A 56 -11.24 -8.26 18.55
C PRO A 56 -10.74 -9.57 19.16
N ASP A 57 -9.74 -9.49 20.05
CA ASP A 57 -9.11 -10.63 20.74
C ASP A 57 -8.64 -11.76 19.80
N GLY A 58 -8.41 -11.45 18.52
CA GLY A 58 -8.12 -12.41 17.47
C GLY A 58 -6.81 -12.10 16.74
N PRO A 59 -6.55 -12.79 15.63
CA PRO A 59 -5.36 -12.57 14.85
C PRO A 59 -5.34 -11.19 14.20
N VAL A 60 -4.12 -10.76 13.87
CA VAL A 60 -3.81 -9.58 13.09
C VAL A 60 -3.21 -10.05 11.78
N SER A 61 -3.60 -9.42 10.68
CA SER A 61 -3.00 -9.64 9.37
C SER A 61 -2.34 -8.36 8.89
N ASP A 62 -1.04 -8.46 8.66
CA ASP A 62 -0.22 -7.38 8.14
C ASP A 62 0.98 -7.89 7.32
N ALA A 63 1.66 -6.95 6.68
CA ALA A 63 2.94 -7.20 5.99
C ALA A 63 4.07 -6.34 6.58
N LEU A 64 3.90 -5.85 7.81
CA LEU A 64 4.82 -4.93 8.50
C LEU A 64 5.87 -5.70 9.30
N ARG A 65 6.88 -4.98 9.77
CA ARG A 65 7.88 -5.56 10.69
C ARG A 65 7.27 -5.89 12.05
N ASN A 66 7.56 -7.10 12.51
CA ASN A 66 7.25 -7.56 13.86
C ASN A 66 8.41 -7.30 14.84
N GLU A 67 8.27 -7.76 16.08
CA GLU A 67 9.23 -7.60 17.17
C GLU A 67 10.62 -8.22 16.89
N THR A 68 10.70 -9.17 15.97
CA THR A 68 11.98 -9.77 15.54
C THR A 68 12.67 -8.95 14.43
N GLY A 69 12.01 -7.90 13.93
CA GLY A 69 12.47 -7.06 12.82
C GLY A 69 12.24 -7.68 11.44
N LEU A 70 11.74 -8.92 11.39
CA LEU A 70 11.26 -9.58 10.17
C LEU A 70 9.87 -9.07 9.80
N ARG A 71 9.53 -9.13 8.52
CA ARG A 71 8.18 -8.79 8.05
C ARG A 71 7.24 -9.96 8.20
N ASN A 72 6.05 -9.68 8.70
CA ASN A 72 4.91 -10.58 8.59
C ASN A 72 4.56 -10.76 7.10
N ARG A 73 3.89 -11.87 6.81
CA ARG A 73 3.54 -12.24 5.44
C ARG A 73 2.11 -12.74 5.44
N ASP A 74 1.20 -11.99 6.04
CA ASP A 74 -0.16 -12.50 6.26
C ASP A 74 -1.05 -12.32 5.04
N PHE A 75 -0.57 -11.58 4.03
CA PHE A 75 -1.27 -11.34 2.77
C PHE A 75 -0.65 -12.11 1.60
N THR A 76 -1.51 -12.49 0.64
CA THR A 76 -1.16 -12.97 -0.70
C THR A 76 -1.69 -12.00 -1.75
N VAL A 77 -0.88 -11.73 -2.78
CA VAL A 77 -1.28 -10.87 -3.89
C VAL A 77 -2.24 -11.61 -4.82
N LYS A 78 -3.43 -11.05 -5.06
CA LYS A 78 -4.36 -11.53 -6.09
C LYS A 78 -4.17 -10.80 -7.40
N ASN A 79 -4.09 -9.47 -7.33
CA ASN A 79 -3.80 -8.60 -8.45
C ASN A 79 -2.59 -7.74 -8.09
N PRO A 80 -1.46 -7.91 -8.78
CA PRO A 80 -0.25 -7.14 -8.49
C PRO A 80 -0.45 -5.66 -8.75
N LEU A 81 0.40 -4.83 -8.14
CA LEU A 81 0.31 -3.38 -8.26
C LEU A 81 0.41 -2.95 -9.71
N LYS A 82 -0.58 -2.18 -10.18
CA LYS A 82 -0.61 -1.62 -11.53
C LYS A 82 -0.91 -0.14 -11.46
N GLN A 83 -0.22 0.61 -12.30
CA GLN A 83 -0.61 1.99 -12.59
C GLN A 83 -1.85 1.97 -13.50
N ILE A 84 -2.82 2.84 -13.18
CA ILE A 84 -3.99 3.07 -14.00
C ILE A 84 -4.04 4.55 -14.40
N TYR A 85 -4.53 4.81 -15.60
CA TYR A 85 -4.66 6.15 -16.14
C TYR A 85 -6.14 6.53 -16.22
N LYS A 86 -6.53 7.54 -15.44
CA LYS A 86 -7.87 8.10 -15.43
C LYS A 86 -7.81 9.63 -15.46
N PRO A 87 -7.90 10.23 -16.66
CA PRO A 87 -7.87 11.68 -16.82
C PRO A 87 -8.90 12.38 -15.91
N GLY A 88 -8.48 13.43 -15.21
CA GLY A 88 -9.35 14.26 -14.38
C GLY A 88 -9.60 13.78 -12.95
N GLU A 89 -9.20 12.55 -12.59
CA GLU A 89 -9.26 12.07 -11.19
C GLU A 89 -7.97 12.39 -10.42
N SER A 90 -6.81 12.04 -11.00
CA SER A 90 -5.47 12.28 -10.41
C SER A 90 -4.40 12.26 -11.51
N PHE A 91 -3.17 12.66 -11.17
CA PHE A 91 -2.05 12.59 -12.12
C PHE A 91 -1.49 11.17 -12.22
N LEU A 92 -1.37 10.49 -11.08
CA LEU A 92 -1.01 9.08 -11.02
C LEU A 92 -1.96 8.38 -10.08
N GLN A 93 -2.43 7.23 -10.55
CA GLN A 93 -3.23 6.31 -9.78
C GLN A 93 -2.64 4.90 -9.86
N THR A 94 -2.64 4.19 -8.75
CA THR A 94 -2.32 2.75 -8.72
C THR A 94 -3.46 1.95 -8.12
N ILE A 95 -3.49 0.66 -8.43
CA ILE A 95 -4.41 -0.30 -7.84
C ILE A 95 -3.69 -1.64 -7.61
N SER A 96 -3.95 -2.26 -6.47
CA SER A 96 -3.59 -3.65 -6.15
C SER A 96 -4.74 -4.32 -5.41
N VAL A 97 -4.78 -5.65 -5.47
CA VAL A 97 -5.70 -6.47 -4.68
C VAL A 97 -4.92 -7.57 -4.00
N PHE A 98 -5.06 -7.68 -2.69
CA PHE A 98 -4.46 -8.72 -1.87
C PHE A 98 -5.51 -9.27 -0.89
N GLU A 99 -5.32 -10.49 -0.45
CA GLU A 99 -6.17 -11.14 0.55
C GLU A 99 -5.29 -11.80 1.61
N ASP A 100 -5.85 -12.11 2.77
CA ASP A 100 -5.13 -12.94 3.74
C ASP A 100 -4.71 -14.27 3.09
N ILE A 101 -3.58 -14.84 3.53
CA ILE A 101 -3.16 -16.17 3.10
C ILE A 101 -4.35 -17.15 3.26
N PRO A 102 -4.85 -17.73 2.16
CA PRO A 102 -5.91 -18.72 2.22
C PRO A 102 -5.46 -19.94 3.04
N ASP A 103 -6.39 -20.52 3.80
CA ASP A 103 -6.17 -21.74 4.58
C ASP A 103 -5.10 -21.63 5.68
N ASN A 104 -4.81 -20.40 6.15
CA ASN A 104 -3.99 -20.13 7.34
C ASN A 104 -4.87 -20.13 8.62
N SER A 105 -4.39 -20.71 9.72
CA SER A 105 -5.10 -20.70 11.02
C SER A 105 -5.25 -19.30 11.61
N GLU A 106 -4.36 -18.37 11.24
CA GLU A 106 -4.38 -16.97 11.67
C GLU A 106 -5.10 -16.05 10.67
N GLN A 107 -5.81 -16.60 9.68
CA GLN A 107 -6.53 -15.80 8.69
C GLN A 107 -7.75 -15.07 9.31
N ILE A 108 -7.82 -13.74 9.13
CA ILE A 108 -9.02 -12.95 9.49
C ILE A 108 -10.09 -12.95 8.39
N GLY A 109 -9.74 -13.36 7.17
CA GLY A 109 -10.63 -13.64 6.06
C GLY A 109 -11.07 -12.41 5.28
N LEU A 110 -10.11 -11.56 4.89
CA LEU A 110 -10.36 -10.32 4.17
C LEU A 110 -9.75 -10.30 2.76
N GLU A 111 -10.41 -9.59 1.85
CA GLU A 111 -9.86 -9.13 0.57
C GLU A 111 -9.78 -7.60 0.61
N VAL A 112 -8.62 -7.06 0.25
CA VAL A 112 -8.33 -5.62 0.27
C VAL A 112 -8.02 -5.17 -1.14
N THR A 113 -8.76 -4.14 -1.59
CA THR A 113 -8.37 -3.35 -2.76
C THR A 113 -7.69 -2.08 -2.26
N GLN A 114 -6.41 -1.91 -2.59
CA GLN A 114 -5.65 -0.70 -2.31
C GLN A 114 -5.58 0.16 -3.57
N LYS A 115 -5.94 1.43 -3.45
CA LYS A 115 -5.72 2.43 -4.50
C LYS A 115 -4.89 3.57 -3.95
N THR A 116 -3.98 4.08 -4.76
CA THR A 116 -3.16 5.23 -4.38
C THR A 116 -3.30 6.33 -5.41
N TYR A 117 -3.36 7.57 -4.97
CA TYR A 117 -3.58 8.75 -5.81
C TYR A 117 -2.57 9.84 -5.46
N ALA A 118 -2.07 10.53 -6.50
CA ALA A 118 -1.24 11.70 -6.34
C ALA A 118 -1.45 12.69 -7.50
N TRP A 119 -1.23 13.97 -7.21
CA TRP A 119 -1.55 15.09 -8.11
C TRP A 119 -0.29 15.90 -8.43
N ASN A 120 -0.17 16.33 -9.70
CA ASN A 120 0.93 17.18 -10.15
C ASN A 120 0.53 18.68 -10.29
N GLU A 121 -0.76 18.99 -10.24
CA GLU A 121 -1.34 20.33 -10.40
C GLU A 121 -2.43 20.51 -9.32
N SER A 122 -2.50 21.69 -8.68
CA SER A 122 -3.34 22.09 -7.51
C SER A 122 -2.63 22.11 -6.13
N ASP A 123 -3.36 22.51 -5.08
CA ASP A 123 -2.93 22.48 -3.66
C ASP A 123 -2.63 21.06 -3.14
N LEU A 124 -2.87 20.01 -3.95
CA LEU A 124 -2.68 18.60 -3.60
C LEU A 124 -1.29 18.04 -3.95
N THR A 125 -0.37 18.88 -4.43
CA THR A 125 1.00 18.45 -4.83
C THR A 125 1.88 17.97 -3.67
N ARG A 126 1.41 18.13 -2.43
CA ARG A 126 2.10 17.72 -1.18
C ARG A 126 1.42 16.54 -0.49
N VAL A 127 0.49 15.86 -1.16
CA VAL A 127 -0.33 14.79 -0.57
C VAL A 127 -0.30 13.55 -1.45
N ILE A 128 -0.27 12.38 -0.81
CA ILE A 128 -0.58 11.09 -1.42
C ILE A 128 -1.78 10.53 -0.65
N ILE A 129 -2.83 10.15 -1.37
CA ILE A 129 -4.02 9.52 -0.78
C ILE A 129 -3.94 8.02 -1.02
N VAL A 130 -4.04 7.23 0.04
CA VAL A 130 -4.19 5.77 -0.03
C VAL A 130 -5.61 5.43 0.42
N GLU A 131 -6.36 4.79 -0.45
CA GLU A 131 -7.73 4.32 -0.21
C GLU A 131 -7.72 2.79 -0.10
N TYR A 132 -8.39 2.29 0.94
CA TYR A 132 -8.61 0.86 1.14
C TYR A 132 -10.10 0.55 1.03
N GLN A 133 -10.44 -0.45 0.21
CA GLN A 133 -11.76 -1.07 0.21
C GLN A 133 -11.59 -2.49 0.74
N ILE A 134 -12.20 -2.76 1.90
CA ILE A 134 -12.04 -4.01 2.64
C ILE A 134 -13.33 -4.81 2.51
N LYS A 135 -13.21 -6.08 2.08
CA LYS A 135 -14.31 -7.01 1.92
C LYS A 135 -14.11 -8.21 2.82
N ASN A 136 -15.11 -8.49 3.66
CA ASN A 136 -15.15 -9.71 4.48
C ASN A 136 -15.52 -10.92 3.61
N LEU A 137 -14.66 -11.93 3.58
CA LEU A 137 -14.85 -13.17 2.82
C LEU A 137 -15.57 -14.26 3.64
N LEU A 138 -15.60 -14.14 4.97
CA LEU A 138 -16.20 -15.11 5.88
C LEU A 138 -17.71 -14.91 6.12
N GLN A 139 -18.28 -13.78 5.67
CA GLN A 139 -19.73 -13.60 5.73
C GLN A 139 -20.44 -14.52 4.73
N LYS A 140 -21.12 -15.56 5.25
CA LYS A 140 -22.12 -16.32 4.48
C LYS A 140 -23.25 -15.37 4.06
N LYS A 141 -23.61 -15.38 2.77
CA LYS A 141 -24.86 -14.76 2.29
C LYS A 141 -26.03 -15.37 3.09
N PRO A 142 -26.99 -14.57 3.58
CA PRO A 142 -28.24 -15.13 4.09
C PRO A 142 -28.89 -15.93 2.96
N GLY A 143 -29.17 -17.20 3.24
CA GLY A 143 -29.94 -18.08 2.37
C GLY A 143 -31.43 -17.75 2.41
#